data_AF-A0A7W8DPL7-F1
#
_entry.id   AF-A0A7W8DPL7-F1
#
_cell.length_a   1.000
_cell.length_b   1.000
_cell.length_c   1.000
_cell.angle_alpha   90.00
_cell.angle_beta   90.00
_cell.angle_gamma   90.00
#
_symmetry.space_group_name_H-M   'P 1'
#
loop_
_entity.id
_entity.type
_entity.pdbx_description
1 polymer ?
#
loop_
_entity_poly.entity_id
_entity_poly.type
_entity_poly.pdbx_seq_one_letter_code
_entity_poly.pdbx_strand_id
1 'polypeptide(L)'
;MLKPCYLIGFTGHRAGYDEATVRASIQEVLGELRERAQAQQGEVELYTSLAEGADTLCVEIARELGMAVHLLLPLSAEEFAKDFSSPEAWARSQRQLDTALQLPGWDSVHEVPGERTRPECYFNQAIHMLDAVDVMVAVWDGQPARGLGGTEQVVSQAKAMGKPVILIDPKTGKTQMIERNVSIFPADAVLMELNALAAETGVPASQSVSTPRELQACMDEIAMKEAGRFRPSLVLIIFLHACAALLAALVTFRGSGEAVWDETKWTLTLLELGLVSFALWMSFRLRRKHIQQRWIRCRFACELVRGLRTSIPILNPLHPAITRHDPQWTRFVLSAGLLVLRHQDTADVQVLKDRYVDIRLGDQHEDGQIRHYLKMRPTALRWWDFTGHVSRWSAMLAPAFVVLSLFNKLSKHWWPPEGLQMEKYFWLWLAVVFFPIALPMLAGVASSLRNVLDAGRRKDRYPQMAARLTEIRTALVGMKTKSTIETQVARSEELLLDELLEWKQAIKNAGR
;
A
#
# COMPACT_ATOMS: atom_id res chain seq x y z
N MET A 1 -16.47 7.38 2.80
CA MET A 1 -15.63 6.28 3.35
C MET A 1 -15.72 5.03 2.49
N LEU A 2 -14.64 4.24 2.41
CA LEU A 2 -14.63 2.93 1.73
C LEU A 2 -15.21 1.88 2.67
N LYS A 3 -16.18 1.08 2.20
CA LYS A 3 -16.75 -0.02 2.98
C LYS A 3 -15.83 -1.24 2.88
N PRO A 4 -15.55 -1.97 3.99
CA PRO A 4 -14.86 -3.24 3.90
C PRO A 4 -15.77 -4.27 3.21
N CYS A 5 -15.28 -4.92 2.15
CA CYS A 5 -15.95 -6.06 1.54
C CYS A 5 -15.36 -7.37 2.05
N TYR A 6 -16.22 -8.33 2.40
CA TYR A 6 -15.86 -9.67 2.84
C TYR A 6 -16.34 -10.74 1.85
N LEU A 7 -15.52 -11.76 1.62
CA LEU A 7 -15.80 -12.84 0.67
C LEU A 7 -16.26 -14.10 1.38
N ILE A 8 -17.41 -14.61 0.98
CA ILE A 8 -17.97 -15.87 1.45
C ILE A 8 -17.65 -16.94 0.42
N GLY A 9 -16.83 -17.93 0.80
CA GLY A 9 -16.58 -19.12 0.01
C GLY A 9 -17.72 -20.12 0.16
N PHE A 10 -18.12 -20.77 -0.93
CA PHE A 10 -19.16 -21.80 -0.87
C PHE A 10 -18.78 -23.06 -1.65
N THR A 11 -19.10 -24.21 -1.06
CA THR A 11 -19.02 -25.54 -1.70
C THR A 11 -20.14 -26.44 -1.18
N GLY A 12 -20.61 -27.41 -1.95
CA GLY A 12 -21.55 -28.38 -1.43
C GLY A 12 -21.77 -29.61 -2.29
N HIS A 13 -22.65 -30.48 -1.80
CA HIS A 13 -23.04 -31.71 -2.50
C HIS A 13 -23.74 -31.43 -3.82
N ARG A 14 -23.45 -32.26 -4.83
CA ARG A 14 -24.11 -32.18 -6.15
C ARG A 14 -25.52 -32.76 -6.16
N ALA A 15 -25.80 -33.73 -5.29
CA ALA A 15 -27.08 -34.41 -5.19
C ALA A 15 -27.29 -34.99 -3.79
N GLY A 16 -28.49 -35.52 -3.53
CA GLY A 16 -28.79 -36.28 -2.30
C GLY A 16 -29.05 -35.42 -1.07
N TYR A 17 -29.45 -34.17 -1.26
CA TYR A 17 -29.90 -33.25 -0.22
C TYR A 17 -31.36 -32.82 -0.46
N ASP A 18 -32.08 -32.45 0.59
CA ASP A 18 -33.41 -31.86 0.44
C ASP A 18 -33.27 -30.37 0.09
N GLU A 19 -33.62 -30.00 -1.15
CA GLU A 19 -33.39 -28.66 -1.68
C GLU A 19 -34.13 -27.59 -0.87
N ALA A 20 -35.36 -27.86 -0.40
CA ALA A 20 -36.13 -26.90 0.38
C ALA A 20 -35.47 -26.61 1.74
N THR A 21 -35.08 -27.66 2.47
CA THR A 21 -34.40 -27.53 3.76
C THR A 21 -33.03 -26.85 3.62
N VAL A 22 -32.23 -27.25 2.63
CA VAL A 22 -30.91 -26.66 2.40
C VAL A 22 -31.03 -25.21 1.92
N ARG A 23 -31.99 -24.88 1.06
CA ARG A 23 -32.26 -23.49 0.64
C ARG A 23 -32.54 -22.58 1.83
N ALA A 24 -33.42 -23.00 2.74
CA ALA A 24 -33.73 -22.23 3.95
C ALA A 24 -32.48 -22.00 4.80
N SER A 25 -31.65 -23.04 4.97
CA SER A 25 -30.43 -23.00 5.77
C SER A 25 -29.35 -22.10 5.14
N ILE A 26 -29.15 -22.17 3.82
CA ILE A 26 -28.22 -21.28 3.10
C ILE A 26 -28.70 -19.82 3.21
N GLN A 27 -30.00 -19.58 3.03
CA GLN A 27 -30.58 -18.24 3.12
C GLN A 27 -30.40 -17.64 4.52
N GLU A 28 -30.61 -18.42 5.58
CA GLU A 28 -30.36 -18.02 6.96
C GLU A 28 -28.88 -17.67 7.17
N VAL A 29 -27.96 -18.57 6.81
CA VAL A 29 -26.51 -18.36 6.99
C VAL A 29 -26.00 -17.14 6.23
N LEU A 30 -26.36 -17.00 4.95
CA LEU A 30 -25.95 -15.83 4.15
C LEU A 30 -26.57 -14.53 4.70
N GLY A 31 -27.81 -14.59 5.18
CA GLY A 31 -28.47 -13.47 5.86
C GLY A 31 -27.72 -13.02 7.11
N GLU A 32 -27.39 -13.95 8.00
CA GLU A 32 -26.63 -13.67 9.23
C GLU A 32 -25.25 -13.09 8.93
N LEU A 33 -24.53 -13.64 7.96
CA LEU A 33 -23.22 -13.13 7.54
C LEU A 33 -23.34 -11.70 7.00
N ARG A 34 -24.37 -11.41 6.18
CA ARG A 34 -24.63 -10.07 5.67
C ARG A 34 -24.90 -9.08 6.82
N GLU A 35 -25.77 -9.43 7.75
CA GLU A 35 -26.08 -8.60 8.93
C GLU A 35 -24.84 -8.33 9.78
N ARG A 36 -24.00 -9.36 9.98
CA ARG A 36 -22.76 -9.24 10.75
C ARG A 36 -21.75 -8.30 10.09
N ALA A 37 -21.62 -8.33 8.76
CA ALA A 37 -20.79 -7.39 8.02
C ALA A 37 -21.37 -5.96 8.07
N GLN A 38 -22.69 -5.81 7.92
CA GLN A 38 -23.38 -4.51 8.00
C GLN A 38 -23.22 -3.85 9.38
N ALA A 39 -23.22 -4.63 10.47
CA ALA A 39 -22.92 -4.13 11.81
C ALA A 39 -21.52 -3.49 11.93
N GLN A 40 -20.60 -3.85 11.04
CA GLN A 40 -19.26 -3.27 10.92
C GLN A 40 -19.14 -2.29 9.73
N GLN A 41 -20.28 -1.80 9.20
CA GLN A 41 -20.35 -0.93 8.01
C GLN A 41 -19.74 -1.54 6.75
N GLY A 42 -19.64 -2.87 6.70
CA GLY A 42 -19.14 -3.63 5.57
C GLY A 42 -20.23 -4.26 4.72
N GLU A 43 -19.79 -5.02 3.74
CA GLU A 43 -20.61 -5.78 2.80
C GLU A 43 -20.02 -7.17 2.57
N VAL A 44 -20.84 -8.08 2.02
CA VAL A 44 -20.43 -9.46 1.71
C VAL A 44 -20.72 -9.78 0.26
N GLU A 45 -19.84 -10.57 -0.36
CA GLU A 45 -19.98 -11.08 -1.72
C GLU A 45 -19.68 -12.58 -1.74
N LEU A 46 -20.32 -13.31 -2.67
CA LEU A 46 -20.19 -14.76 -2.78
C LEU A 46 -19.05 -15.11 -3.74
N TYR A 47 -18.22 -16.10 -3.38
CA TYR A 47 -17.19 -16.67 -4.24
C TYR A 47 -17.34 -18.21 -4.31
N THR A 48 -17.62 -18.77 -5.50
CA THR A 48 -17.91 -20.21 -5.66
C THR A 48 -17.63 -20.72 -7.08
N SER A 49 -17.65 -22.04 -7.30
CA SER A 49 -17.36 -22.65 -8.61
C SER A 49 -18.54 -22.78 -9.55
N LEU A 50 -19.77 -22.55 -9.08
CA LEU A 50 -21.02 -22.84 -9.82
C LEU A 50 -21.15 -24.33 -10.20
N ALA A 51 -20.68 -25.25 -9.34
CA ALA A 51 -20.91 -26.67 -9.58
C ALA A 51 -22.40 -27.03 -9.48
N GLU A 52 -22.79 -28.14 -10.13
CA GLU A 52 -24.15 -28.67 -10.01
C GLU A 52 -24.57 -28.85 -8.54
N GLY A 53 -25.84 -28.56 -8.23
CA GLY A 53 -26.43 -28.81 -6.92
C GLY A 53 -26.32 -27.58 -6.01
N ALA A 54 -25.73 -27.78 -4.83
CA ALA A 54 -25.74 -26.80 -3.76
C ALA A 54 -25.05 -25.47 -4.15
N ASP A 55 -24.00 -25.50 -4.98
CA ASP A 55 -23.30 -24.29 -5.42
C ASP A 55 -24.19 -23.44 -6.33
N THR A 56 -24.87 -24.05 -7.32
CA THR A 56 -25.87 -23.35 -8.15
C THR A 56 -26.98 -22.74 -7.31
N LEU A 57 -27.51 -23.50 -6.34
CA LEU A 57 -28.56 -23.04 -5.43
C LEU A 57 -28.08 -21.85 -4.56
N CYS A 58 -26.84 -21.90 -4.06
CA CYS A 58 -26.27 -20.80 -3.29
C CYS A 58 -26.12 -19.51 -4.11
N VAL A 59 -25.75 -19.62 -5.38
CA VAL A 59 -25.67 -18.47 -6.29
C VAL A 59 -27.05 -17.82 -6.46
N GLU A 60 -28.10 -18.60 -6.66
CA GLU A 60 -29.47 -18.09 -6.75
C GLU A 60 -29.88 -17.32 -5.49
N ILE A 61 -29.62 -17.90 -4.31
CA ILE A 61 -29.97 -17.29 -3.02
C ILE A 61 -29.15 -16.02 -2.77
N ALA A 62 -27.85 -16.02 -3.07
CA ALA A 62 -26.99 -14.84 -2.91
C ALA A 62 -27.50 -13.67 -3.76
N ARG A 63 -27.96 -13.93 -4.99
CA ARG A 63 -28.60 -12.93 -5.85
C ARG A 63 -29.92 -12.42 -5.28
N GLU A 64 -30.77 -13.32 -4.76
CA GLU A 64 -32.02 -12.94 -4.08
C GLU A 64 -31.76 -12.04 -2.86
N LEU A 65 -30.62 -12.26 -2.17
CA LEU A 65 -30.16 -11.43 -1.06
C LEU A 65 -29.39 -10.17 -1.49
N GLY A 66 -29.28 -9.88 -2.79
CA GLY A 66 -28.62 -8.69 -3.32
C GLY A 66 -27.10 -8.69 -3.11
N MET A 67 -26.47 -9.87 -3.11
CA MET A 67 -25.01 -10.02 -3.08
C MET A 67 -24.45 -10.09 -4.50
N ALA A 68 -23.27 -9.51 -4.70
CA ALA A 68 -22.47 -9.80 -5.88
C ALA A 68 -21.94 -11.24 -5.84
N VAL A 69 -21.80 -11.84 -7.03
CA VAL A 69 -21.34 -13.21 -7.18
C VAL A 69 -20.09 -13.25 -8.06
N HIS A 70 -19.05 -13.85 -7.51
CA HIS A 70 -17.81 -14.15 -8.19
C HIS A 70 -17.76 -15.65 -8.49
N LEU A 71 -17.66 -15.99 -9.77
CA LEU A 71 -17.59 -17.38 -10.22
C LEU A 71 -16.14 -17.73 -10.56
N LEU A 72 -15.65 -18.82 -9.98
CA LEU A 72 -14.34 -19.39 -10.27
C LEU A 72 -14.49 -20.78 -10.87
N LEU A 73 -14.53 -20.86 -12.19
CA LEU A 73 -14.70 -22.11 -12.90
C LEU A 73 -13.39 -22.92 -12.87
N PRO A 74 -13.45 -24.24 -12.60
CA PRO A 74 -12.26 -25.10 -12.62
C PRO A 74 -11.79 -25.41 -14.06
N LEU A 75 -12.68 -25.29 -15.03
CA LEU A 75 -12.48 -25.60 -16.44
C LEU A 75 -13.17 -24.50 -17.27
N SER A 76 -12.91 -24.47 -18.58
CA SER A 76 -13.71 -23.64 -19.49
C SER A 76 -15.19 -24.01 -19.37
N ALA A 77 -16.09 -23.05 -19.60
CA ALA A 77 -17.53 -23.28 -19.50
C ALA A 77 -17.99 -24.50 -20.34
N GLU A 78 -17.42 -24.68 -21.53
CA GLU A 78 -17.70 -25.82 -22.42
C GLU A 78 -17.25 -27.18 -21.84
N GLU A 79 -16.07 -27.24 -21.22
CA GLU A 79 -15.57 -28.47 -20.61
C GLU A 79 -16.24 -28.77 -19.26
N PHE A 80 -16.62 -27.72 -18.54
CA PHE A 80 -17.32 -27.79 -17.26
C PHE A 80 -18.75 -28.31 -17.43
N ALA A 81 -19.45 -27.90 -18.50
CA ALA A 81 -20.77 -28.38 -18.86
C ALA A 81 -20.86 -29.92 -18.94
N LYS A 82 -19.78 -30.57 -19.37
CA LYS A 82 -19.70 -32.04 -19.53
C LYS A 82 -19.74 -32.80 -18.20
N ASP A 83 -19.48 -32.13 -17.08
CA ASP A 83 -19.48 -32.74 -15.73
C ASP A 83 -20.86 -32.70 -15.04
N PHE A 84 -21.88 -32.12 -15.70
CA PHE A 84 -23.24 -32.04 -15.21
C PHE A 84 -24.02 -33.32 -15.54
N SER A 85 -24.88 -33.75 -14.62
CA SER A 85 -25.64 -34.99 -14.73
C SER A 85 -26.69 -34.98 -15.86
N SER A 86 -27.21 -33.80 -16.21
CA SER A 86 -28.18 -33.63 -17.30
C SER A 86 -28.08 -32.25 -17.97
N PRO A 87 -28.59 -32.11 -19.21
CA PRO A 87 -28.69 -30.80 -19.89
C PRO A 87 -29.49 -29.76 -19.10
N GLU A 88 -30.53 -30.16 -18.37
CA GLU A 88 -31.34 -29.28 -17.53
C GLU A 88 -30.56 -28.75 -16.32
N ALA A 89 -29.74 -29.60 -15.70
CA ALA A 89 -28.85 -29.20 -14.62
C ALA A 89 -27.81 -28.17 -15.09
N TRP A 90 -27.23 -28.38 -16.28
CA TRP A 90 -26.38 -27.38 -16.90
C TRP A 90 -27.15 -26.10 -17.24
N ALA A 91 -28.35 -26.20 -17.81
CA ALA A 91 -29.15 -25.02 -18.15
C ALA A 91 -29.50 -24.14 -16.92
N ARG A 92 -29.66 -24.73 -15.72
CA ARG A 92 -29.80 -23.97 -14.47
C ARG A 92 -28.55 -23.16 -14.15
N SER A 93 -27.37 -23.77 -14.23
CA SER A 93 -26.08 -23.11 -13.97
C SER A 93 -25.71 -22.11 -15.06
N GLN A 94 -25.91 -22.46 -16.34
CA GLN A 94 -25.67 -21.59 -17.48
C GLN A 94 -26.43 -20.28 -17.35
N ARG A 95 -27.69 -20.29 -16.87
CA ARG A 95 -28.44 -19.05 -16.61
C ARG A 95 -27.75 -18.14 -15.59
N GLN A 96 -27.14 -18.71 -14.55
CA GLN A 96 -26.40 -17.95 -13.54
C GLN A 96 -25.07 -17.41 -14.09
N LEU A 97 -24.39 -18.20 -14.93
CA LEU A 97 -23.19 -17.80 -15.64
C LEU A 97 -23.48 -16.65 -16.62
N ASP A 98 -24.54 -16.77 -17.42
CA ASP A 98 -24.99 -15.74 -18.36
C ASP A 98 -25.35 -14.45 -17.62
N THR A 99 -26.04 -14.56 -16.48
CA THR A 99 -26.36 -13.40 -15.64
C THR A 99 -25.09 -12.70 -15.15
N ALA A 100 -24.08 -13.46 -14.70
CA ALA A 100 -22.80 -12.88 -14.27
C ALA A 100 -22.07 -12.18 -15.41
N LEU A 101 -22.12 -12.74 -16.62
CA LEU A 101 -21.54 -12.12 -17.82
C LEU A 101 -22.31 -10.87 -18.27
N GLN A 102 -23.61 -10.78 -17.97
CA GLN A 102 -24.47 -9.63 -18.28
C GLN A 102 -24.42 -8.51 -17.23
N LEU A 103 -23.89 -8.79 -16.02
CA LEU A 103 -23.69 -7.82 -14.95
C LEU A 103 -22.20 -7.58 -14.65
N PRO A 104 -21.39 -7.24 -15.68
CA PRO A 104 -19.97 -7.02 -15.51
C PRO A 104 -19.73 -5.88 -14.53
N GLY A 105 -18.84 -6.10 -13.57
CA GLY A 105 -18.53 -5.11 -12.53
C GLY A 105 -19.28 -5.33 -11.22
N TRP A 106 -20.52 -5.83 -11.29
CA TRP A 106 -21.21 -6.36 -10.12
C TRP A 106 -20.76 -7.80 -9.86
N ASP A 107 -20.86 -8.65 -10.89
CA ASP A 107 -20.36 -10.02 -10.85
C ASP A 107 -19.03 -10.14 -11.59
N SER A 108 -18.34 -11.26 -11.37
CA SER A 108 -17.15 -11.61 -12.14
C SER A 108 -17.09 -13.10 -12.45
N VAL A 109 -16.50 -13.45 -13.58
CA VAL A 109 -16.23 -14.84 -13.97
C VAL A 109 -14.74 -14.99 -14.24
N HIS A 110 -14.13 -15.96 -13.57
CA HIS A 110 -12.73 -16.30 -13.71
C HIS A 110 -12.58 -17.81 -13.91
N GLU A 111 -11.58 -18.20 -14.70
CA GLU A 111 -11.17 -19.60 -14.85
C GLU A 111 -9.84 -19.78 -14.16
N VAL A 112 -9.67 -20.89 -13.44
CA VAL A 112 -8.34 -21.23 -12.91
C VAL A 112 -7.51 -21.84 -14.03
N PRO A 113 -6.26 -21.37 -14.23
CA PRO A 113 -5.36 -22.01 -15.18
C PRO A 113 -5.13 -23.48 -14.78
N GLY A 114 -5.67 -24.41 -15.58
CA GLY A 114 -5.51 -25.84 -15.37
C GLY A 114 -4.55 -26.42 -16.41
N GLU A 115 -3.36 -26.86 -15.98
CA GLU A 115 -2.40 -27.56 -16.86
C GLU A 115 -2.30 -29.07 -16.57
N ARG A 116 -3.38 -29.69 -16.05
CA ARG A 116 -3.32 -31.09 -15.61
C ARG A 116 -4.65 -31.86 -15.76
N THR A 117 -4.85 -32.88 -14.92
CA THR A 117 -6.02 -33.77 -14.91
C THR A 117 -7.27 -33.05 -14.39
N ARG A 118 -8.47 -33.48 -14.82
CA ARG A 118 -9.76 -32.89 -14.37
C ARG A 118 -9.85 -32.77 -12.84
N PRO A 119 -9.57 -33.80 -12.01
CA PRO A 119 -9.64 -33.67 -10.55
C PRO A 119 -8.68 -32.62 -9.95
N GLU A 120 -7.49 -32.45 -10.53
CA GLU A 120 -6.55 -31.41 -10.09
C GLU A 120 -7.08 -30.00 -10.39
N CYS A 121 -7.80 -29.82 -11.49
CA CYS A 121 -8.43 -28.53 -11.79
C CYS A 121 -9.46 -28.14 -10.72
N TYR A 122 -10.30 -29.08 -10.28
CA TYR A 122 -11.26 -28.85 -9.18
C TYR A 122 -10.56 -28.57 -7.85
N PHE A 123 -9.51 -29.31 -7.53
CA PHE A 123 -8.75 -29.07 -6.30
C PHE A 123 -8.05 -27.70 -6.32
N ASN A 124 -7.35 -27.37 -7.42
CA ASN A 124 -6.72 -26.06 -7.59
C ASN A 124 -7.74 -24.94 -7.49
N GLN A 125 -8.91 -25.08 -8.12
CA GLN A 125 -10.02 -24.15 -7.98
C GLN A 125 -10.40 -23.91 -6.52
N ALA A 126 -10.53 -24.98 -5.74
CA ALA A 126 -10.87 -24.86 -4.33
C ALA A 126 -9.76 -24.16 -3.53
N ILE A 127 -8.49 -24.49 -3.78
CA ILE A 127 -7.34 -23.82 -3.13
C ILE A 127 -7.33 -22.33 -3.47
N HIS A 128 -7.49 -21.98 -4.75
CA HIS A 128 -7.55 -20.60 -5.19
C HIS A 128 -8.70 -19.85 -4.49
N MET A 129 -9.89 -20.44 -4.39
CA MET A 129 -11.00 -19.85 -3.65
C MET A 129 -10.66 -19.62 -2.16
N LEU A 130 -10.10 -20.63 -1.49
CA LEU A 130 -9.75 -20.57 -0.07
C LEU A 130 -8.71 -19.48 0.26
N ASP A 131 -7.81 -19.16 -0.66
CA ASP A 131 -6.83 -18.10 -0.49
C ASP A 131 -7.49 -16.70 -0.35
N ALA A 132 -8.64 -16.48 -1.00
CA ALA A 132 -9.33 -15.19 -1.00
C ALA A 132 -10.42 -15.06 0.08
N VAL A 133 -11.10 -16.15 0.44
CA VAL A 133 -12.33 -16.07 1.26
C VAL A 133 -12.05 -15.81 2.74
N ASP A 134 -13.00 -15.14 3.39
CA ASP A 134 -12.97 -14.83 4.82
C ASP A 134 -13.64 -15.90 5.66
N VAL A 135 -14.64 -16.56 5.08
CA VAL A 135 -15.41 -17.62 5.70
C VAL A 135 -15.79 -18.64 4.64
N MET A 136 -15.76 -19.92 5.01
CA MET A 136 -16.19 -21.01 4.15
C MET A 136 -17.54 -21.54 4.64
N VAL A 137 -18.53 -21.60 3.75
CA VAL A 137 -19.81 -22.26 3.97
C VAL A 137 -19.81 -23.55 3.17
N ALA A 138 -20.16 -24.67 3.80
CA ALA A 138 -20.17 -25.97 3.14
C ALA A 138 -21.44 -26.77 3.42
N VAL A 139 -22.12 -27.23 2.38
CA VAL A 139 -23.20 -28.23 2.49
C VAL A 139 -22.58 -29.62 2.43
N TRP A 140 -22.42 -30.27 3.58
CA TRP A 140 -21.65 -31.50 3.70
C TRP A 140 -22.15 -32.41 4.83
N ASP A 141 -22.16 -33.72 4.58
CA ASP A 141 -22.67 -34.78 5.47
C ASP A 141 -21.60 -35.39 6.39
N GLY A 142 -20.39 -34.82 6.41
CA GLY A 142 -19.28 -35.33 7.20
C GLY A 142 -18.55 -36.54 6.61
N GLN A 143 -18.95 -37.03 5.43
CA GLN A 143 -18.37 -38.23 4.82
C GLN A 143 -17.09 -37.93 4.03
N PRO A 144 -16.13 -38.88 3.96
CA PRO A 144 -14.89 -38.71 3.20
C PRO A 144 -15.11 -38.36 1.73
N ALA A 145 -14.21 -37.60 1.12
CA ALA A 145 -14.27 -37.32 -0.31
C ALA A 145 -14.15 -38.60 -1.14
N ARG A 146 -14.94 -38.70 -2.22
CA ARG A 146 -14.88 -39.82 -3.19
C ARG A 146 -13.73 -39.70 -4.21
N GLY A 147 -12.94 -38.63 -4.12
CA GLY A 147 -11.85 -38.31 -5.03
C GLY A 147 -11.25 -36.93 -4.74
N LEU A 148 -10.18 -36.58 -5.45
CA LEU A 148 -9.51 -35.29 -5.34
C LEU A 148 -10.46 -34.15 -5.76
N GLY A 149 -10.50 -33.07 -4.96
CA GLY A 149 -11.38 -31.90 -5.21
C GLY A 149 -12.81 -32.05 -4.66
N GLY A 150 -13.08 -33.07 -3.85
CA GLY A 150 -14.37 -33.22 -3.17
C GLY A 150 -14.55 -32.26 -1.98
N THR A 151 -15.81 -32.02 -1.60
CA THR A 151 -16.23 -31.13 -0.50
C THR A 151 -15.46 -31.34 0.81
N GLU A 152 -15.22 -32.60 1.20
CA GLU A 152 -14.46 -32.90 2.42
C GLU A 152 -13.03 -32.34 2.37
N GLN A 153 -12.32 -32.49 1.26
CA GLN A 153 -10.95 -31.97 1.13
C GLN A 153 -10.92 -30.44 1.18
N VAL A 154 -11.93 -29.78 0.59
CA VAL A 154 -12.07 -28.33 0.68
C VAL A 154 -12.29 -27.89 2.12
N VAL A 155 -13.18 -28.57 2.84
CA VAL A 155 -13.45 -28.30 4.27
C VAL A 155 -12.21 -28.57 5.14
N SER A 156 -11.53 -29.68 4.91
CA SER A 156 -10.31 -30.04 5.63
C SER A 156 -9.18 -29.04 5.37
N GLN A 157 -9.02 -28.59 4.13
CA GLN A 157 -8.05 -27.56 3.76
C GLN A 157 -8.40 -26.19 4.35
N ALA A 158 -9.67 -25.80 4.33
CA ALA A 158 -10.13 -24.55 4.94
C ALA A 158 -9.75 -24.49 6.43
N LYS A 159 -9.96 -25.59 7.16
CA LYS A 159 -9.52 -25.74 8.56
C LYS A 159 -8.01 -25.64 8.69
N ALA A 160 -7.25 -26.34 7.84
CA ALA A 160 -5.79 -26.28 7.86
C ALA A 160 -5.23 -24.87 7.63
N MET A 161 -5.96 -24.04 6.87
CA MET A 161 -5.66 -22.63 6.62
C MET A 161 -6.20 -21.68 7.72
N GLY A 162 -6.86 -22.20 8.76
CA GLY A 162 -7.44 -21.42 9.85
C GLY A 162 -8.64 -20.56 9.43
N LYS A 163 -9.35 -20.96 8.36
CA LYS A 163 -10.54 -20.26 7.89
C LYS A 163 -11.75 -20.68 8.73
N PRO A 164 -12.59 -19.73 9.20
CA PRO A 164 -13.88 -20.05 9.78
C PRO A 164 -14.72 -20.91 8.82
N VAL A 165 -15.23 -22.05 9.31
CA VAL A 165 -16.08 -22.95 8.52
C VAL A 165 -17.45 -23.11 9.16
N ILE A 166 -18.50 -22.89 8.35
CA ILE A 166 -19.90 -23.16 8.69
C ILE A 166 -20.37 -24.36 7.86
N LEU A 167 -20.78 -25.43 8.53
CA LEU A 167 -21.37 -26.60 7.90
C LEU A 167 -22.89 -26.52 7.92
N ILE A 168 -23.50 -26.93 6.82
CA ILE A 168 -24.94 -27.19 6.71
C ILE A 168 -25.10 -28.69 6.42
N ASP A 169 -25.77 -29.39 7.32
CA ASP A 169 -26.07 -30.81 7.11
C ASP A 169 -27.10 -30.96 5.94
N PRO A 170 -26.80 -31.74 4.89
CA PRO A 170 -27.63 -31.83 3.69
C PRO A 170 -29.00 -32.49 3.91
N LYS A 171 -29.21 -33.20 5.03
CA LYS A 171 -30.46 -33.92 5.32
C LYS A 171 -31.34 -33.15 6.28
N THR A 172 -30.73 -32.52 7.28
CA THR A 172 -31.43 -31.87 8.39
C THR A 172 -31.43 -30.35 8.29
N GLY A 173 -30.59 -29.76 7.43
CA GLY A 173 -30.38 -28.32 7.34
C GLY A 173 -29.63 -27.74 8.55
N LYS A 174 -29.24 -28.56 9.52
CA LYS A 174 -28.64 -28.09 10.75
C LYS A 174 -27.30 -27.40 10.46
N THR A 175 -27.17 -26.17 10.97
CA THR A 175 -25.96 -25.37 10.85
C THR A 175 -25.01 -25.64 12.02
N GLN A 176 -23.71 -25.73 11.73
CA GLN A 176 -22.66 -25.87 12.74
C GLN A 176 -21.41 -25.09 12.35
N MET A 177 -20.99 -24.16 13.21
CA MET A 177 -19.67 -23.53 13.12
C MET A 177 -18.62 -24.43 13.78
N ILE A 178 -17.57 -24.79 13.03
CA ILE A 178 -16.53 -25.72 13.49
C ILE A 178 -15.55 -25.03 14.45
N GLU A 179 -15.21 -23.76 14.19
CA GLU A 179 -14.21 -23.01 14.97
C GLU A 179 -14.80 -21.75 15.61
N ARG A 180 -15.44 -21.91 16.78
CA ARG A 180 -16.18 -20.82 17.44
C ARG A 180 -15.32 -19.65 17.95
N ASN A 181 -14.01 -19.83 18.06
CA ASN A 181 -13.08 -18.83 18.62
C ASN A 181 -12.47 -17.90 17.55
N VAL A 182 -12.81 -18.07 16.28
CA VAL A 182 -12.30 -17.22 15.20
C VAL A 182 -13.37 -16.19 14.83
N SER A 183 -13.01 -14.90 14.81
CA SER A 183 -13.90 -13.87 14.30
C SER A 183 -14.06 -14.05 12.80
N ILE A 184 -15.31 -14.22 12.34
CA ILE A 184 -15.64 -14.39 10.92
C ILE A 184 -15.19 -13.16 10.10
N PHE A 185 -15.43 -11.95 10.64
CA PHE A 185 -15.03 -10.68 10.03
C PHE A 185 -14.23 -9.88 11.06
N PRO A 186 -12.89 -10.01 11.08
CA PRO A 186 -12.05 -9.22 11.96
C PRO A 186 -12.02 -7.75 11.53
N ALA A 187 -12.00 -6.85 12.51
CA ALA A 187 -11.89 -5.41 12.24
C ALA A 187 -10.59 -5.08 11.50
N ASP A 188 -10.69 -4.32 10.41
CA ASP A 188 -9.53 -3.94 9.61
C ASP A 188 -8.96 -2.59 10.07
N ALA A 189 -7.84 -2.64 10.79
CA ALA A 189 -7.21 -1.46 11.36
C ALA A 189 -6.78 -0.43 10.30
N VAL A 190 -6.33 -0.87 9.13
CA VAL A 190 -5.86 0.03 8.06
C VAL A 190 -7.03 0.78 7.46
N LEU A 191 -8.10 0.08 7.11
CA LEU A 191 -9.29 0.68 6.53
C LEU A 191 -10.00 1.59 7.53
N MET A 192 -10.11 1.19 8.81
CA MET A 192 -10.65 2.03 9.88
C MET A 192 -9.86 3.33 10.04
N GLU A 193 -8.53 3.25 10.06
CA GLU A 193 -7.67 4.42 10.16
C GLU A 193 -7.80 5.34 8.95
N LEU A 194 -7.74 4.80 7.72
CA LEU A 194 -7.88 5.60 6.50
C LEU A 194 -9.24 6.30 6.43
N ASN A 195 -10.31 5.60 6.83
CA ASN A 195 -11.64 6.19 6.93
C ASN A 195 -11.70 7.29 8.00
N ALA A 196 -11.11 7.08 9.19
CA ALA A 196 -11.02 8.11 10.22
C ALA A 196 -10.26 9.36 9.74
N LEU A 197 -9.13 9.15 9.04
CA LEU A 197 -8.34 10.23 8.45
C LEU A 197 -9.13 11.03 7.40
N ALA A 198 -9.93 10.36 6.58
CA ALA A 198 -10.81 11.03 5.62
C ALA A 198 -11.90 11.88 6.31
N ALA A 199 -12.44 11.42 7.45
CA ALA A 199 -13.42 12.17 8.23
C ALA A 199 -12.84 13.49 8.77
N GLU A 200 -11.58 13.46 9.23
CA GLU A 200 -10.89 14.64 9.78
C GLU A 200 -10.67 15.76 8.76
N THR A 201 -10.63 15.45 7.46
CA THR A 201 -10.37 16.44 6.41
C THR A 201 -11.60 17.16 5.89
N GLY A 202 -12.78 16.92 6.48
CA GLY A 202 -14.03 17.58 6.08
C GLY A 202 -14.73 16.89 4.92
N VAL A 203 -14.28 15.71 4.50
CA VAL A 203 -15.10 14.79 3.70
C VAL A 203 -16.15 14.21 4.66
N PRO A 204 -17.45 14.50 4.47
CA PRO A 204 -18.47 14.05 5.41
C PRO A 204 -18.44 12.53 5.55
N ALA A 205 -18.42 12.01 6.78
CA ALA A 205 -18.49 10.57 7.05
C ALA A 205 -19.72 9.91 6.40
N SER A 206 -20.78 10.69 6.16
CA SER A 206 -22.03 10.29 5.51
C SER A 206 -21.94 10.12 3.99
N GLN A 207 -20.90 10.63 3.32
CA GLN A 207 -20.63 10.33 1.91
C GLN A 207 -19.72 9.09 1.87
N SER A 208 -20.31 7.92 1.64
CA SER A 208 -19.53 6.77 1.16
C SER A 208 -18.77 7.20 -0.09
N VAL A 209 -17.48 6.85 -0.18
CA VAL A 209 -16.75 7.12 -1.42
C VAL A 209 -17.45 6.30 -2.49
N SER A 210 -18.05 6.99 -3.46
CA SER A 210 -18.90 6.32 -4.43
C SER A 210 -18.09 5.85 -5.62
N THR A 211 -16.98 6.53 -5.96
CA THR A 211 -16.16 6.18 -7.11
C THR A 211 -14.68 5.94 -6.77
N PRO A 212 -13.95 5.15 -7.58
CA PRO A 212 -12.51 4.97 -7.42
C PRO A 212 -11.68 6.26 -7.54
N ARG A 213 -12.14 7.21 -8.37
CA ARG A 213 -11.48 8.52 -8.54
C ARG A 213 -11.59 9.35 -7.27
N GLU A 214 -12.77 9.39 -6.64
CA GLU A 214 -12.96 10.03 -5.35
C GLU A 214 -12.10 9.39 -4.27
N LEU A 215 -11.98 8.05 -4.26
CA LEU A 215 -11.12 7.34 -3.32
C LEU A 215 -9.66 7.80 -3.44
N GLN A 216 -9.14 7.81 -4.67
CA GLN A 216 -7.77 8.23 -4.92
C GLN A 216 -7.57 9.71 -4.58
N ALA A 217 -8.48 10.59 -5.02
CA ALA A 217 -8.39 12.03 -4.77
C ALA A 217 -8.38 12.34 -3.28
N CYS A 218 -9.26 11.69 -2.51
CA CYS A 218 -9.31 11.82 -1.04
C CYS A 218 -7.97 11.40 -0.40
N MET A 219 -7.42 10.25 -0.78
CA MET A 219 -6.13 9.79 -0.25
C MET A 219 -4.97 10.70 -0.66
N ASP A 220 -4.97 11.21 -1.89
CA ASP A 220 -3.92 12.11 -2.38
C ASP A 220 -3.97 13.48 -1.70
N GLU A 221 -5.17 14.03 -1.47
CA GLU A 221 -5.33 15.30 -0.75
C GLU A 221 -4.80 15.21 0.68
N ILE A 222 -5.14 14.15 1.41
CA ILE A 222 -4.62 13.90 2.76
C ILE A 222 -3.09 13.74 2.71
N ALA A 223 -2.58 12.95 1.76
CA ALA A 223 -1.15 12.75 1.59
C ALA A 223 -0.41 14.07 1.30
N MET A 224 -0.95 14.94 0.44
CA MET A 224 -0.36 16.24 0.10
C MET A 224 -0.37 17.19 1.30
N LYS A 225 -1.48 17.25 2.05
CA LYS A 225 -1.62 18.07 3.25
C LYS A 225 -0.62 17.66 4.34
N GLU A 226 -0.50 16.36 4.60
CA GLU A 226 0.45 15.86 5.61
C GLU A 226 1.91 15.95 5.13
N ALA A 227 2.19 15.75 3.83
CA ALA A 227 3.51 15.98 3.25
C ALA A 227 3.97 17.44 3.36
N GLY A 228 3.06 18.37 3.07
CA GLY A 228 3.30 19.82 3.16
C GLY A 228 3.57 20.30 4.59
N ARG A 229 3.09 19.56 5.60
CA ARG A 229 3.43 19.80 7.01
C ARG A 229 4.75 19.13 7.38
N PHE A 230 4.97 17.89 6.94
CA PHE A 230 6.10 17.07 7.37
C PHE A 230 7.45 17.56 6.82
N ARG A 231 7.58 17.64 5.49
CA ARG A 231 8.88 17.88 4.84
C ARG A 231 9.46 19.26 5.16
N PRO A 232 8.69 20.37 5.04
CA PRO A 232 9.21 21.68 5.39
C PRO A 232 9.56 21.78 6.87
N SER A 233 8.81 21.11 7.76
CA SER A 233 9.11 21.10 9.19
C SER A 233 10.42 20.39 9.50
N LEU A 234 10.72 19.24 8.86
CA LEU A 234 12.02 18.57 9.02
C LEU A 234 13.17 19.44 8.54
N VAL A 235 13.02 20.06 7.35
CA VAL A 235 14.02 20.97 6.80
C VAL A 235 14.24 22.15 7.75
N LEU A 236 13.17 22.76 8.25
CA LEU A 236 13.25 23.87 9.21
C LEU A 236 13.93 23.44 10.52
N ILE A 237 13.61 22.27 11.07
CA ILE A 237 14.27 21.73 12.27
C ILE A 237 15.77 21.58 12.05
N ILE A 238 16.21 21.07 10.89
CA ILE A 238 17.64 20.97 10.55
C ILE A 238 18.29 22.36 10.54
N PHE A 239 17.66 23.34 9.90
CA PHE A 239 18.18 24.70 9.85
C PHE A 239 18.18 25.41 11.20
N LEU A 240 17.17 25.19 12.05
CA LEU A 240 17.13 25.77 13.40
C LEU A 240 18.31 25.30 14.25
N HIS A 241 18.62 24.00 14.23
CA HIS A 241 19.79 23.46 14.92
C HIS A 241 21.11 23.99 14.34
N ALA A 242 21.19 24.12 13.00
CA ALA A 242 22.36 24.68 12.35
C ALA A 242 22.58 26.15 12.74
N CYS A 243 21.53 26.97 12.70
CA CYS A 243 21.59 28.37 13.11
C CYS A 243 21.97 28.51 14.58
N ALA A 244 21.41 27.67 15.46
CA ALA A 244 21.79 27.65 16.88
C ALA A 244 23.29 27.37 17.07
N ALA A 245 23.83 26.35 16.41
CA ALA A 245 25.25 26.01 16.49
C ALA A 245 26.17 27.10 15.91
N LEU A 246 25.77 27.76 14.83
CA LEU A 246 26.52 28.91 14.28
C LEU A 246 26.48 30.14 15.20
N LEU A 247 25.33 30.41 15.83
CA LEU A 247 25.20 31.48 16.82
C LEU A 247 26.09 31.20 18.04
N ALA A 248 26.06 29.97 18.55
CA ALA A 248 26.94 29.54 19.64
C ALA A 248 28.42 29.78 19.30
N ALA A 249 28.83 29.43 18.06
CA ALA A 249 30.17 29.70 17.58
C ALA A 249 30.46 31.21 17.53
N LEU A 250 29.52 32.03 17.04
CA LEU A 250 29.67 33.48 16.91
C LEU A 250 29.84 34.20 18.26
N VAL A 251 29.14 33.73 19.31
CA VAL A 251 29.25 34.25 20.68
C VAL A 251 30.68 34.19 21.23
N THR A 252 31.50 33.25 20.73
CA THR A 252 32.88 33.06 21.20
C THR A 252 33.87 34.11 20.71
N PHE A 253 33.49 34.96 19.74
CA PHE A 253 34.37 36.06 19.32
C PHE A 253 34.68 36.96 20.51
N ARG A 254 35.92 37.44 20.64
CA ARG A 254 36.32 38.39 21.69
C ARG A 254 37.00 39.57 20.99
N GLY A 255 36.17 40.48 20.46
CA GLY A 255 36.65 41.77 19.95
C GLY A 255 37.19 42.66 21.07
N SER A 256 37.91 43.73 20.70
CA SER A 256 38.63 44.64 21.62
C SER A 256 37.77 45.56 22.50
N GLY A 257 36.46 45.31 22.63
CA GLY A 257 35.54 46.07 23.48
C GLY A 257 34.79 45.17 24.46
N GLU A 258 35.34 44.96 25.65
CA GLU A 258 34.85 43.97 26.62
C GLU A 258 33.46 44.31 27.21
N ALA A 259 33.10 45.60 27.36
CA ALA A 259 31.88 46.01 28.07
C ALA A 259 30.57 45.88 27.27
N VAL A 260 30.57 46.17 25.96
CA VAL A 260 29.39 46.03 25.08
C VAL A 260 29.12 44.55 24.76
N TRP A 261 30.16 43.72 24.88
CA TRP A 261 30.13 42.33 24.49
C TRP A 261 29.42 41.43 25.52
N ASP A 262 29.37 41.83 26.80
CA ASP A 262 28.74 41.01 27.84
C ASP A 262 27.20 40.99 27.77
N GLU A 263 26.53 42.11 27.48
CA GLU A 263 25.08 42.11 27.22
C GLU A 263 24.72 41.38 25.92
N THR A 264 25.57 41.51 24.90
CA THR A 264 25.38 40.85 23.59
C THR A 264 25.53 39.31 23.70
N LYS A 265 26.39 38.80 24.58
CA LYS A 265 26.53 37.35 24.82
C LYS A 265 25.26 36.73 25.39
N TRP A 266 24.67 37.35 26.40
CA TRP A 266 23.45 36.82 27.03
C TRP A 266 22.29 36.80 26.04
N THR A 267 22.14 37.85 25.22
CA THR A 267 21.08 37.90 24.20
C THR A 267 21.25 36.82 23.12
N LEU A 268 22.46 36.62 22.60
CA LEU A 268 22.74 35.57 21.62
C LEU A 268 22.59 34.15 22.21
N THR A 269 22.98 33.95 23.47
CA THR A 269 22.81 32.67 24.17
C THR A 269 21.32 32.36 24.41
N LEU A 270 20.53 33.36 24.80
CA LEU A 270 19.07 33.23 24.92
C LEU A 270 18.41 32.94 23.57
N LEU A 271 18.89 33.56 22.49
CA LEU A 271 18.42 33.28 21.14
C LEU A 271 18.73 31.85 20.71
N GLU A 272 19.95 31.36 20.96
CA GLU A 272 20.35 29.97 20.74
C GLU A 272 19.41 29.00 21.47
N LEU A 273 19.22 29.22 22.78
CA LEU A 273 18.32 28.40 23.59
C LEU A 273 16.89 28.44 23.04
N GLY A 274 16.43 29.60 22.57
CA GLY A 274 15.14 29.76 21.91
C GLY A 274 15.01 28.93 20.63
N LEU A 275 16.03 28.94 19.76
CA LEU A 275 16.05 28.16 18.52
C LEU A 275 16.04 26.66 18.79
N VAL A 276 16.88 26.17 19.73
CA VAL A 276 16.93 24.75 20.11
C VAL A 276 15.61 24.32 20.75
N SER A 277 15.07 25.11 21.68
CA SER A 277 13.80 24.81 22.35
C SER A 277 12.64 24.77 21.35
N PHE A 278 12.61 25.70 20.39
CA PHE A 278 11.60 25.71 19.34
C PHE A 278 11.74 24.51 18.39
N ALA A 279 12.97 24.14 18.02
CA ALA A 279 13.22 22.96 17.20
C ALA A 279 12.78 21.67 17.92
N LEU A 280 13.09 21.52 19.21
CA LEU A 280 12.63 20.41 20.05
C LEU A 280 11.11 20.36 20.18
N TRP A 281 10.46 21.50 20.40
CA TRP A 281 9.00 21.61 20.42
C TRP A 281 8.38 21.17 19.08
N MET A 282 8.95 21.61 17.95
CA MET A 282 8.52 21.18 16.62
C MET A 282 8.67 19.66 16.44
N SER A 283 9.82 19.09 16.78
CA SER A 283 10.05 17.64 16.70
C SER A 283 9.04 16.87 17.56
N PHE A 284 8.74 17.35 18.76
CA PHE A 284 7.74 16.77 19.64
C PHE A 284 6.33 16.85 19.06
N ARG A 285 5.95 17.99 18.48
CA ARG A 285 4.66 18.19 17.82
C ARG A 285 4.49 17.28 16.60
N LEU A 286 5.54 17.13 15.78
CA LEU A 286 5.52 16.23 14.62
C LEU A 286 5.30 14.76 15.05
N ARG A 287 5.99 14.32 16.11
CA ARG A 287 5.86 12.96 16.67
C ARG A 287 4.47 12.72 17.27
N ARG A 288 3.99 13.63 18.14
CA ARG A 288 2.68 13.49 18.80
C ARG A 288 1.51 13.40 17.83
N LYS A 289 1.60 14.09 16.69
CA LYS A 289 0.52 14.09 15.68
C LYS A 289 0.63 12.94 14.68
N HIS A 290 1.62 12.05 14.81
CA HIS A 290 1.86 10.93 13.90
C HIS A 290 1.88 11.36 12.41
N ILE A 291 2.29 12.61 12.12
CA ILE A 291 2.16 13.24 10.79
C ILE A 291 2.88 12.41 9.73
N GLN A 292 4.07 11.90 10.06
CA GLN A 292 4.83 11.05 9.16
C GLN A 292 4.08 9.74 8.81
N GLN A 293 3.53 9.06 9.82
CA GLN A 293 2.83 7.80 9.63
C GLN A 293 1.55 8.00 8.82
N ARG A 294 0.79 9.05 9.12
CA ARG A 294 -0.39 9.47 8.36
C ARG A 294 -0.05 9.74 6.90
N TRP A 295 0.99 10.53 6.65
CA TRP A 295 1.47 10.82 5.29
C TRP A 295 1.86 9.54 4.54
N ILE A 296 2.68 8.67 5.14
CA ILE A 296 3.13 7.43 4.50
C ILE A 296 1.93 6.53 4.17
N ARG A 297 0.98 6.36 5.10
CA ARG A 297 -0.20 5.50 4.91
C ARG A 297 -1.12 6.02 3.81
N CYS A 298 -1.47 7.31 3.81
CA CYS A 298 -2.33 7.88 2.78
C CYS A 298 -1.64 7.88 1.41
N ARG A 299 -0.32 8.14 1.35
CA ARG A 299 0.41 8.07 0.09
C ARG A 299 0.46 6.64 -0.45
N PHE A 300 0.71 5.66 0.43
CA PHE A 300 0.70 4.25 0.06
C PHE A 300 -0.68 3.81 -0.45
N ALA A 301 -1.76 4.19 0.24
CA ALA A 301 -3.14 3.95 -0.18
C ALA A 301 -3.43 4.59 -1.56
N CYS A 302 -3.03 5.84 -1.77
CA CYS A 302 -3.20 6.55 -3.04
C CYS A 302 -2.51 5.81 -4.22
N GLU A 303 -1.27 5.36 -4.03
CA GLU A 303 -0.54 4.64 -5.08
C GLU A 303 -1.13 3.26 -5.37
N LEU A 304 -1.62 2.54 -4.34
CA LEU A 304 -2.34 1.28 -4.53
C LEU A 304 -3.61 1.50 -5.35
N VAL A 305 -4.44 2.49 -4.99
CA VAL A 305 -5.68 2.80 -5.73
C VAL A 305 -5.37 3.25 -7.15
N ARG A 306 -4.30 4.01 -7.37
CA ARG A 306 -3.84 4.40 -8.72
C ARG A 306 -3.54 3.17 -9.58
N GLY A 307 -2.83 2.17 -9.04
CA GLY A 307 -2.59 0.90 -9.73
C GLY A 307 -3.88 0.17 -10.06
N LEU A 308 -4.71 -0.07 -9.04
CA LEU A 308 -5.98 -0.78 -9.15
C LEU A 308 -6.89 -0.20 -10.24
N ARG A 309 -7.06 1.13 -10.28
CA ARG A 309 -7.90 1.81 -11.28
C ARG A 309 -7.53 1.48 -12.73
N THR A 310 -6.26 1.20 -12.99
CA THR A 310 -5.76 0.88 -14.32
C THR A 310 -5.66 -0.63 -14.55
N SER A 311 -5.37 -1.41 -13.51
CA SER A 311 -5.09 -2.83 -13.63
C SER A 311 -6.31 -3.74 -13.48
N ILE A 312 -7.29 -3.40 -12.63
CA ILE A 312 -8.47 -4.26 -12.36
C ILE A 312 -9.35 -4.54 -13.59
N PRO A 313 -9.49 -3.65 -14.60
CA PRO A 313 -10.16 -4.04 -15.83
C PRO A 313 -9.53 -5.27 -16.51
N ILE A 314 -8.26 -5.56 -16.23
CA ILE A 314 -7.50 -6.68 -16.77
C ILE A 314 -7.30 -7.78 -15.71
N LEU A 315 -7.03 -7.42 -14.47
CA LEU A 315 -6.64 -8.33 -13.38
C LEU A 315 -7.78 -8.63 -12.42
N ASN A 316 -7.76 -9.82 -11.82
CA ASN A 316 -8.71 -10.21 -10.78
C ASN A 316 -8.41 -9.50 -9.43
N PRO A 317 -9.34 -8.70 -8.88
CA PRO A 317 -9.15 -8.01 -7.60
C PRO A 317 -9.16 -8.94 -6.38
N LEU A 318 -9.68 -10.17 -6.51
CA LEU A 318 -9.85 -11.13 -5.41
C LEU A 318 -8.52 -11.72 -4.90
N HIS A 319 -7.45 -11.61 -5.69
CA HIS A 319 -6.10 -12.07 -5.33
C HIS A 319 -5.08 -10.93 -5.40
N PRO A 320 -5.17 -9.93 -4.52
CA PRO A 320 -4.29 -8.77 -4.61
C PRO A 320 -2.85 -9.16 -4.24
N ALA A 321 -1.88 -8.77 -5.07
CA ALA A 321 -0.46 -9.10 -4.89
C ALA A 321 0.08 -8.70 -3.50
N ILE A 322 -0.45 -7.60 -2.92
CA ILE A 322 -0.08 -7.10 -1.59
C ILE A 322 -0.21 -8.13 -0.48
N THR A 323 -1.11 -9.11 -0.62
CA THR A 323 -1.37 -10.11 0.42
C THR A 323 -0.12 -10.89 0.81
N ARG A 324 0.80 -11.11 -0.13
CA ARG A 324 2.06 -11.83 0.14
C ARG A 324 3.12 -10.95 0.80
N HIS A 325 3.04 -9.64 0.64
CA HIS A 325 4.08 -8.69 1.08
C HIS A 325 3.71 -7.93 2.34
N ASP A 326 2.44 -7.54 2.48
CA ASP A 326 1.94 -6.77 3.62
C ASP A 326 0.44 -7.08 3.87
N PRO A 327 0.11 -8.24 4.50
CA PRO A 327 -1.26 -8.75 4.65
C PRO A 327 -2.25 -7.79 5.32
N GLN A 328 -1.76 -6.84 6.13
CA GLN A 328 -2.62 -5.82 6.76
C GLN A 328 -3.33 -4.90 5.75
N TRP A 329 -2.88 -4.88 4.49
CA TRP A 329 -3.49 -4.09 3.41
C TRP A 329 -4.46 -4.89 2.54
N THR A 330 -4.58 -6.20 2.74
CA THR A 330 -5.38 -7.09 1.88
C THR A 330 -6.83 -6.62 1.79
N ARG A 331 -7.50 -6.36 2.91
CA ARG A 331 -8.90 -5.89 2.89
C ARG A 331 -9.06 -4.57 2.17
N PHE A 332 -8.16 -3.62 2.41
CA PHE A 332 -8.21 -2.31 1.76
C PHE A 332 -8.10 -2.45 0.25
N VAL A 333 -7.11 -3.21 -0.24
CA VAL A 333 -6.88 -3.41 -1.66
C VAL A 333 -7.99 -4.21 -2.31
N LEU A 334 -8.50 -5.25 -1.63
CA LEU A 334 -9.66 -6.03 -2.08
C LEU A 334 -10.89 -5.13 -2.22
N SER A 335 -11.25 -4.39 -1.17
CA SER A 335 -12.44 -3.53 -1.16
C SER A 335 -12.33 -2.40 -2.18
N ALA A 336 -11.15 -1.78 -2.32
CA ALA A 336 -10.90 -0.77 -3.34
C ALA A 336 -10.92 -1.37 -4.77
N GLY A 337 -10.40 -2.59 -4.93
CA GLY A 337 -10.40 -3.32 -6.21
C GLY A 337 -11.81 -3.68 -6.65
N LEU A 338 -12.65 -4.16 -5.74
CA LEU A 338 -14.07 -4.41 -5.99
C LEU A 338 -14.86 -3.12 -6.28
N LEU A 339 -14.53 -2.02 -5.60
CA LEU A 339 -15.08 -0.71 -5.95
C LEU A 339 -14.69 -0.29 -7.39
N VAL A 340 -13.46 -0.56 -7.82
CA VAL A 340 -13.01 -0.33 -9.20
C VAL A 340 -13.77 -1.23 -10.17
N LEU A 341 -13.90 -2.52 -9.84
CA LEU A 341 -14.63 -3.51 -10.63
C LEU A 341 -16.06 -3.02 -10.91
N ARG A 342 -16.78 -2.53 -9.88
CA ARG A 342 -18.15 -1.99 -9.99
C ARG A 342 -18.28 -0.77 -10.90
N HIS A 343 -17.20 -0.05 -11.16
CA HIS A 343 -17.19 1.18 -11.96
C HIS A 343 -16.44 1.02 -13.29
N GLN A 344 -16.17 -0.22 -13.70
CA GLN A 344 -15.48 -0.49 -14.94
C GLN A 344 -16.44 -0.50 -16.13
N ASP A 345 -15.93 -0.10 -17.29
CA ASP A 345 -16.61 -0.34 -18.56
C ASP A 345 -16.19 -1.71 -19.11
N THR A 346 -17.13 -2.45 -19.69
CA THR A 346 -16.78 -3.61 -20.51
C THR A 346 -16.12 -3.18 -21.80
N ALA A 347 -14.90 -3.65 -22.03
CA ALA A 347 -14.19 -3.45 -23.29
C ALA A 347 -13.36 -4.69 -23.65
N ASP A 348 -13.02 -4.80 -24.93
CA ASP A 348 -12.10 -5.83 -25.41
C ASP A 348 -10.74 -5.72 -24.71
N VAL A 349 -10.10 -6.87 -24.46
CA VAL A 349 -8.83 -6.93 -23.72
C VAL A 349 -7.71 -6.12 -24.39
N GLN A 350 -7.73 -5.97 -25.72
CA GLN A 350 -6.77 -5.12 -26.44
C GLN A 350 -6.98 -3.64 -26.12
N VAL A 351 -8.24 -3.18 -26.08
CA VAL A 351 -8.58 -1.80 -25.72
C VAL A 351 -8.16 -1.50 -24.27
N LEU A 352 -8.39 -2.45 -23.37
CA LEU A 352 -7.96 -2.33 -21.98
C LEU A 352 -6.44 -2.30 -21.84
N LYS A 353 -5.74 -3.15 -22.60
CA LYS A 353 -4.28 -3.16 -22.68
C LYS A 353 -3.73 -1.82 -23.16
N ASP A 354 -4.26 -1.27 -24.25
CA ASP A 354 -3.80 0.00 -24.81
C ASP A 354 -4.05 1.16 -23.84
N ARG A 355 -5.20 1.15 -23.16
CA ARG A 355 -5.51 2.10 -22.08
C ARG A 355 -4.52 1.98 -20.92
N TYR A 356 -4.18 0.77 -20.49
CA TYR A 356 -3.19 0.55 -19.44
C TYR A 356 -1.80 1.07 -19.87
N VAL A 357 -1.37 0.76 -21.11
CA VAL A 357 -0.10 1.23 -21.68
C VAL A 357 -0.04 2.76 -21.70
N ASP A 358 -1.09 3.43 -22.16
CA ASP A 358 -1.14 4.89 -22.27
C ASP A 358 -1.22 5.56 -20.89
N ILE A 359 -2.14 5.14 -20.03
CA ILE A 359 -2.41 5.81 -18.76
C ILE A 359 -1.36 5.44 -17.70
N ARG A 360 -1.12 4.15 -17.48
CA ARG A 360 -0.29 3.65 -16.37
C ARG A 360 1.20 3.68 -16.73
N LEU A 361 1.54 3.26 -17.95
CA LEU A 361 2.92 3.19 -18.45
C LEU A 361 3.28 4.36 -19.39
N GLY A 362 2.42 5.36 -19.53
CA GLY A 362 2.67 6.50 -20.40
C GLY A 362 3.87 7.35 -20.00
N ASP A 363 4.53 7.92 -21.00
CA ASP A 363 5.49 9.02 -20.83
C ASP A 363 4.87 10.41 -21.09
N GLN A 364 3.68 10.46 -21.73
CA GLN A 364 2.92 11.69 -21.95
C GLN A 364 1.74 11.87 -20.99
N HIS A 365 1.07 10.78 -20.57
CA HIS A 365 -0.09 10.85 -19.70
C HIS A 365 0.26 11.39 -18.30
N GLU A 366 -0.63 12.15 -17.67
CA GLU A 366 -0.37 12.78 -16.36
C GLU A 366 -0.19 11.78 -15.21
N ASP A 367 -0.96 10.68 -15.24
CA ASP A 367 -0.85 9.55 -14.31
C ASP A 367 0.26 8.54 -14.67
N GLY A 368 0.98 8.75 -15.78
CA GLY A 368 1.99 7.84 -16.31
C GLY A 368 3.20 7.69 -15.39
N GLN A 369 3.52 6.46 -15.00
CA GLN A 369 4.64 6.18 -14.09
C GLN A 369 6.00 6.45 -14.73
N ILE A 370 6.16 6.14 -16.02
CA ILE A 370 7.38 6.45 -16.76
C ILE A 370 7.60 7.97 -16.78
N ARG A 371 6.55 8.74 -17.11
CA ARG A 371 6.57 10.20 -17.05
C ARG A 371 6.98 10.70 -15.65
N HIS A 372 6.39 10.15 -14.60
CA HIS A 372 6.68 10.55 -13.21
C HIS A 372 8.17 10.40 -12.88
N TYR A 373 8.75 9.23 -13.11
CA TYR A 373 10.15 8.96 -12.81
C TYR A 373 11.10 9.87 -13.60
N LEU A 374 10.84 10.05 -14.90
CA LEU A 374 11.65 10.93 -15.75
C LEU A 374 11.54 12.40 -15.34
N LYS A 375 10.33 12.87 -15.02
CA LYS A 375 10.07 14.27 -14.60
C LYS A 375 10.75 14.61 -13.27
N MET A 376 10.76 13.69 -12.32
CA MET A 376 11.26 13.95 -10.97
C MET A 376 12.79 13.78 -10.83
N ARG A 377 13.44 13.09 -11.78
CA ARG A 377 14.89 12.81 -11.74
C ARG A 377 15.78 14.08 -11.76
N PRO A 378 15.57 15.09 -12.64
CA PRO A 378 16.43 16.27 -12.68
C PRO A 378 16.47 17.03 -11.35
N THR A 379 15.33 17.13 -10.67
CA THR A 379 15.24 17.77 -9.35
C THR A 379 16.03 16.98 -8.30
N ALA A 380 15.93 15.65 -8.30
CA ALA A 380 16.70 14.80 -7.39
C ALA A 380 18.21 14.92 -7.63
N LEU A 381 18.65 14.94 -8.90
CA LEU A 381 20.05 15.16 -9.28
C LEU A 381 20.60 16.49 -8.76
N ARG A 382 19.88 17.60 -8.98
CA ARG A 382 20.30 18.92 -8.51
C ARG A 382 20.52 18.95 -6.99
N TRP A 383 19.59 18.38 -6.22
CA TRP A 383 19.72 18.31 -4.76
C TRP A 383 20.84 17.36 -4.32
N TRP A 384 21.00 16.23 -4.99
CA TRP A 384 22.10 15.31 -4.72
C TRP A 384 23.45 15.97 -4.95
N ASP A 385 23.64 16.62 -6.10
CA ASP A 385 24.88 17.27 -6.46
C ASP A 385 25.15 18.44 -5.52
N PHE A 386 24.19 19.34 -5.31
CA PHE A 386 24.36 20.49 -4.42
C PHE A 386 24.74 20.05 -3.00
N THR A 387 23.95 19.18 -2.37
CA THR A 387 24.26 18.69 -1.02
C THR A 387 25.53 17.83 -0.99
N GLY A 388 25.83 17.12 -2.07
CA GLY A 388 27.07 16.36 -2.30
C GLY A 388 28.31 17.23 -2.26
N HIS A 389 28.28 18.35 -2.97
CA HIS A 389 29.38 19.31 -3.02
C HIS A 389 29.56 19.99 -1.68
N VAL A 390 28.51 20.55 -1.09
CA VAL A 390 28.58 21.23 0.22
C VAL A 390 29.13 20.29 1.29
N SER A 391 28.61 19.05 1.35
CA SER A 391 29.04 18.07 2.34
C SER A 391 30.51 17.68 2.20
N ARG A 392 30.97 17.34 0.98
CA ARG A 392 32.35 16.91 0.72
C ARG A 392 33.35 18.04 0.97
N TRP A 393 33.12 19.22 0.43
CA TRP A 393 34.05 20.35 0.60
C TRP A 393 34.15 20.80 2.05
N SER A 394 33.01 20.87 2.76
CA SER A 394 33.02 21.25 4.17
C SER A 394 33.75 20.20 5.03
N ALA A 395 33.52 18.91 4.79
CA ALA A 395 34.21 17.83 5.47
C ALA A 395 35.73 17.78 5.16
N MET A 396 36.13 18.09 3.93
CA MET A 396 37.53 18.09 3.51
C MET A 396 38.31 19.28 4.05
N LEU A 397 37.69 20.46 4.14
CA LEU A 397 38.34 21.67 4.65
C LEU A 397 38.40 21.71 6.18
N ALA A 398 37.44 21.10 6.87
CA ALA A 398 37.35 21.16 8.34
C ALA A 398 38.64 20.74 9.07
N PRO A 399 39.34 19.64 8.72
CA PRO A 399 40.58 19.24 9.39
C PRO A 399 41.67 20.30 9.33
N ALA A 400 41.81 21.03 8.22
CA ALA A 400 42.82 22.08 8.09
C ALA A 400 42.60 23.22 9.11
N PHE A 401 41.34 23.65 9.27
CA PHE A 401 40.98 24.66 10.27
C PHE A 401 41.07 24.12 11.70
N VAL A 402 40.75 22.85 11.93
CA VAL A 402 40.95 22.20 13.25
C VAL A 402 42.42 22.13 13.62
N VAL A 403 43.30 21.78 12.68
CA VAL A 403 44.76 21.77 12.89
C VAL A 403 45.26 23.18 13.16
N LEU A 404 44.81 24.18 12.40
CA LEU A 404 45.16 25.58 12.63
C LEU A 404 44.67 26.08 14.01
N SER A 405 43.46 25.69 14.42
CA SER A 405 42.92 25.94 15.75
C SER A 405 43.76 25.32 16.86
N LEU A 406 44.17 24.06 16.67
CA LEU A 406 45.03 23.34 17.61
C LEU A 406 46.40 23.99 17.70
N PHE A 407 47.01 24.36 16.58
CA PHE A 407 48.29 25.06 16.54
C PHE A 407 48.23 26.40 17.28
N ASN A 408 47.19 27.20 17.04
CA ASN A 408 46.97 28.45 17.79
C ASN A 408 46.88 28.20 19.30
N LYS A 409 46.14 27.18 19.74
CA LYS A 409 46.02 26.79 21.16
C LYS A 409 47.36 26.31 21.75
N LEU A 410 48.11 25.47 21.04
CA LEU A 410 49.40 24.95 21.48
C LEU A 410 50.49 26.05 21.54
N SER A 411 50.45 27.02 20.64
CA SER A 411 51.40 28.14 20.64
C SER A 411 51.39 28.94 21.95
N LYS A 412 50.25 29.01 22.64
CA LYS A 412 50.11 29.66 23.96
C LYS A 412 50.82 28.90 25.06
N HIS A 413 50.97 27.59 24.91
CA HIS A 413 51.72 26.76 25.82
C HIS A 413 53.22 26.77 25.52
N TRP A 414 53.59 26.73 24.24
CA TRP A 414 54.99 26.65 23.81
C TRP A 414 55.72 28.00 23.70
N TRP A 415 55.00 29.11 23.51
CA TRP A 415 55.57 30.46 23.36
C TRP A 415 54.96 31.47 24.35
N PRO A 416 55.27 31.37 25.65
CA PRO A 416 54.83 32.35 26.65
C PRO A 416 55.49 33.73 26.44
N PRO A 417 54.89 34.85 26.93
CA PRO A 417 53.73 34.90 27.83
C PRO A 417 52.36 34.81 27.15
N GLU A 418 52.27 35.02 25.83
CA GLU A 418 50.98 35.22 25.15
C GLU A 418 50.70 34.31 23.93
N GLY A 419 51.71 33.62 23.37
CA GLY A 419 51.58 32.77 22.19
C GLY A 419 51.12 33.52 20.92
N LEU A 420 50.62 32.76 19.94
CA LEU A 420 49.87 33.33 18.82
C LEU A 420 48.45 33.63 19.32
N GLN A 421 48.01 34.87 19.12
CA GLN A 421 46.69 35.36 19.52
C GLN A 421 45.79 35.56 18.31
N MET A 422 45.72 34.52 17.45
CA MET A 422 44.98 34.59 16.19
C MET A 422 43.51 34.96 16.42
N GLU A 423 42.92 34.55 17.54
CA GLU A 423 41.53 34.87 17.87
C GLU A 423 41.23 36.36 18.12
N LYS A 424 42.24 37.22 18.33
CA LYS A 424 42.03 38.66 18.51
C LYS A 424 41.67 39.36 17.19
N TYR A 425 42.06 38.79 16.05
CA TYR A 425 41.80 39.36 14.73
C TYR A 425 40.62 38.63 14.08
N PHE A 426 39.63 39.37 13.60
CA PHE A 426 38.37 38.81 13.08
C PHE A 426 38.55 37.67 12.05
N TRP A 427 39.38 37.89 11.01
CA TRP A 427 39.62 36.89 9.97
C TRP A 427 40.33 35.63 10.47
N LEU A 428 41.24 35.81 11.43
CA LEU A 428 41.97 34.70 12.03
C LEU A 428 41.10 33.97 13.07
N TRP A 429 40.22 34.67 13.79
CA TRP A 429 39.18 34.07 14.63
C TRP A 429 38.22 33.20 13.80
N LEU A 430 37.79 33.68 12.62
CA LEU A 430 37.00 32.88 11.70
C LEU A 430 37.71 31.56 11.39
N ALA A 431 39.02 31.61 11.13
CA ALA A 431 39.84 30.44 10.83
C ALA A 431 40.05 29.50 12.03
N VAL A 432 40.40 30.02 13.21
CA VAL A 432 40.81 29.19 14.36
C VAL A 432 39.66 28.84 15.31
N VAL A 433 38.49 29.46 15.20
CA VAL A 433 37.37 29.25 16.12
C VAL A 433 36.06 28.94 15.38
N PHE A 434 35.67 29.77 14.41
CA PHE A 434 34.37 29.61 13.73
C PHE A 434 34.34 28.43 12.74
N PHE A 435 35.24 28.39 11.74
CA PHE A 435 35.26 27.35 10.71
C PHE A 435 35.45 25.92 11.21
N PRO A 436 36.24 25.65 12.28
CA PRO A 436 36.30 24.33 12.91
C PRO A 436 34.95 23.80 13.39
N ILE A 437 33.99 24.69 13.71
CA ILE A 437 32.63 24.34 14.13
C ILE A 437 31.67 24.37 12.94
N ALA A 438 31.71 25.45 12.15
CA ALA A 438 30.78 25.69 11.06
C ALA A 438 30.91 24.65 9.92
N LEU A 439 32.13 24.24 9.55
CA LEU A 439 32.33 23.33 8.42
C LEU A 439 31.83 21.91 8.69
N PRO A 440 32.15 21.23 9.82
CA PRO A 440 31.54 19.94 10.15
C PRO A 440 30.01 20.02 10.24
N MET A 441 29.48 21.11 10.81
CA MET A 441 28.04 21.34 10.91
C MET A 441 27.38 21.48 9.53
N LEU A 442 27.95 22.28 8.62
CA LEU A 442 27.48 22.40 7.24
C LEU A 442 27.54 21.05 6.50
N ALA A 443 28.57 20.24 6.76
CA ALA A 443 28.67 18.90 6.21
C ALA A 443 27.53 17.99 6.70
N GLY A 444 27.22 18.05 8.00
CA GLY A 444 26.12 17.32 8.62
C GLY A 444 24.75 17.76 8.10
N VAL A 445 24.49 19.07 8.01
CA VAL A 445 23.24 19.64 7.46
C VAL A 445 23.02 19.18 6.02
N ALA A 446 24.04 19.28 5.17
CA ALA A 446 23.95 18.86 3.77
C ALA A 446 23.67 17.33 3.67
N SER A 447 24.29 16.52 4.52
CA SER A 447 24.02 15.08 4.59
C SER A 447 22.59 14.78 5.05
N SER A 448 22.09 15.47 6.08
CA SER A 448 20.72 15.31 6.58
C SER A 448 19.67 15.71 5.55
N LEU A 449 19.89 16.82 4.82
CA LEU A 449 18.99 17.24 3.74
C LEU A 449 18.93 16.21 2.61
N ARG A 450 20.07 15.59 2.26
CA ARG A 450 20.13 14.54 1.24
C ARG A 450 19.25 13.33 1.60
N ASN A 451 19.24 12.96 2.87
CA ASN A 451 18.43 11.85 3.39
C ASN A 451 16.93 12.22 3.43
N VAL A 452 16.58 13.40 3.97
CA VAL A 452 15.17 13.84 4.08
C VAL A 452 14.52 14.04 2.72
N LEU A 453 15.28 14.50 1.72
CA LEU A 453 14.80 14.70 0.35
C LEU A 453 14.80 13.41 -0.48
N ASP A 454 15.30 12.30 0.07
CA ASP A 454 15.44 11.01 -0.61
C ASP A 454 16.23 11.15 -1.94
N ALA A 455 17.14 12.13 -2.00
CA ALA A 455 17.75 12.56 -3.26
C ALA A 455 18.61 11.46 -3.88
N GLY A 456 19.32 10.68 -3.06
CA GLY A 456 20.18 9.58 -3.52
C GLY A 456 19.40 8.45 -4.17
N ARG A 457 18.41 7.93 -3.46
CA ARG A 457 17.55 6.85 -3.97
C ARG A 457 16.86 7.27 -5.26
N ARG A 458 16.28 8.47 -5.31
CA ARG A 458 15.59 8.99 -6.50
C ARG A 458 16.53 9.20 -7.68
N LYS A 459 17.77 9.62 -7.42
CA LYS A 459 18.80 9.79 -8.45
C LYS A 459 19.14 8.46 -9.15
N ASP A 460 19.28 7.38 -8.38
CA ASP A 460 19.69 6.06 -8.89
C ASP A 460 18.50 5.18 -9.32
N ARG A 461 17.42 5.10 -8.54
CA ARG A 461 16.27 4.20 -8.79
C ARG A 461 15.36 4.67 -9.89
N TYR A 462 15.08 5.97 -10.02
CA TYR A 462 14.12 6.47 -11.01
C TYR A 462 14.49 6.13 -12.46
N PRO A 463 15.74 6.28 -12.93
CA PRO A 463 16.09 5.83 -14.27
C PRO A 463 16.00 4.30 -14.44
N GLN A 464 16.30 3.51 -13.39
CA GLN A 464 16.15 2.05 -13.43
C GLN A 464 14.67 1.65 -13.56
N MET A 465 13.79 2.27 -12.78
CA MET A 465 12.34 2.03 -12.84
C MET A 465 11.77 2.46 -14.20
N ALA A 466 12.13 3.64 -14.69
CA ALA A 466 11.70 4.10 -16.01
C ALA A 466 12.14 3.14 -17.12
N ALA A 467 13.38 2.64 -17.08
CA ALA A 467 13.87 1.67 -18.07
C ALA A 467 13.10 0.35 -18.00
N ARG A 468 12.95 -0.25 -16.82
CA ARG A 468 12.20 -1.52 -16.65
C ARG A 468 10.73 -1.41 -17.07
N LEU A 469 10.07 -0.31 -16.71
CA LEU A 469 8.69 -0.06 -17.14
C LEU A 469 8.60 0.19 -18.65
N THR A 470 9.63 0.79 -19.26
CA THR A 470 9.70 0.95 -20.72
C THR A 470 9.84 -0.40 -21.41
N GLU A 471 10.67 -1.31 -20.88
CA GLU A 471 10.80 -2.68 -21.41
C GLU A 471 9.47 -3.44 -21.32
N ILE A 472 8.80 -3.38 -20.16
CA ILE A 472 7.48 -3.99 -19.98
C ILE A 472 6.46 -3.39 -20.94
N ARG A 473 6.44 -2.05 -21.08
CA ARG A 473 5.57 -1.34 -22.02
C ARG A 473 5.77 -1.84 -23.46
N THR A 474 7.02 -1.93 -23.92
CA THR A 474 7.36 -2.42 -25.26
C THR A 474 6.92 -3.85 -25.47
N ALA A 475 7.12 -4.74 -24.47
CA ALA A 475 6.64 -6.11 -24.54
C ALA A 475 5.11 -6.18 -24.58
N LEU A 476 4.43 -5.40 -23.73
CA LEU A 476 2.98 -5.41 -23.58
C LEU A 476 2.26 -4.98 -24.86
N VAL A 477 2.77 -3.96 -25.59
CA VAL A 477 2.20 -3.51 -26.87
C VAL A 477 2.04 -4.65 -27.87
N GLY A 478 3.00 -5.57 -27.93
CA GLY A 478 2.99 -6.73 -28.83
C GLY A 478 2.10 -7.90 -28.40
N MET A 479 1.59 -7.91 -27.16
CA MET A 479 0.78 -9.02 -26.63
C MET A 479 -0.62 -9.03 -27.22
N LYS A 480 -1.08 -10.23 -27.60
CA LYS A 480 -2.38 -10.45 -28.26
C LYS A 480 -3.40 -11.24 -27.44
N THR A 481 -2.94 -12.14 -26.56
CA THR A 481 -3.84 -13.01 -25.81
C THR A 481 -4.12 -12.45 -24.42
N LYS A 482 -5.33 -12.68 -23.91
CA LYS A 482 -5.75 -12.25 -22.56
C LYS A 482 -4.77 -12.70 -21.48
N SER A 483 -4.42 -13.99 -21.46
CA SER A 483 -3.47 -14.56 -20.48
C SER A 483 -2.09 -13.89 -20.53
N THR A 484 -1.53 -13.65 -21.72
CA THR A 484 -0.23 -12.96 -21.83
C THR A 484 -0.28 -11.50 -21.40
N ILE A 485 -1.42 -10.83 -21.64
CA ILE A 485 -1.64 -9.44 -21.22
C ILE A 485 -1.76 -9.38 -19.70
N GLU A 486 -2.61 -10.22 -19.09
CA GLU A 486 -2.76 -10.34 -17.64
C GLU A 486 -1.44 -10.60 -16.95
N THR A 487 -0.64 -11.55 -17.46
CA THR A 487 0.68 -11.88 -16.89
C THR A 487 1.63 -10.68 -16.92
N GLN A 488 1.71 -9.95 -18.04
CA GLN A 488 2.59 -8.79 -18.15
C GLN A 488 2.10 -7.58 -17.33
N VAL A 489 0.78 -7.38 -17.24
CA VAL A 489 0.19 -6.33 -16.38
C VAL A 489 0.42 -6.66 -14.91
N ALA A 490 0.25 -7.91 -14.49
CA ALA A 490 0.56 -8.36 -13.12
C ALA A 490 2.04 -8.10 -12.79
N ARG A 491 2.96 -8.47 -13.68
CA ARG A 491 4.39 -8.21 -13.51
C ARG A 491 4.72 -6.71 -13.39
N SER A 492 4.03 -5.88 -14.17
CA SER A 492 4.17 -4.42 -14.09
C SER A 492 3.73 -3.87 -12.73
N GLU A 493 2.57 -4.30 -12.22
CA GLU A 493 2.06 -3.87 -10.93
C GLU A 493 2.87 -4.44 -9.75
N GLU A 494 3.41 -5.67 -9.86
CA GLU A 494 4.35 -6.23 -8.88
C GLU A 494 5.63 -5.40 -8.78
N LEU A 495 6.23 -5.03 -9.93
CA LEU A 495 7.42 -4.18 -9.95
C LEU A 495 7.16 -2.80 -9.30
N LEU A 496 5.99 -2.21 -9.56
CA LEU A 496 5.59 -0.93 -8.96
C LEU A 496 5.30 -1.05 -7.47
N LEU A 497 4.71 -2.18 -7.05
CA LEU A 497 4.47 -2.48 -5.65
C LEU A 497 5.77 -2.66 -4.86
N ASP A 498 6.75 -3.38 -5.43
CA ASP A 498 8.07 -3.57 -4.81
C ASP A 498 8.77 -2.22 -4.54
N GLU A 499 8.80 -1.35 -5.55
CA GLU A 499 9.38 0.00 -5.40
C GLU A 499 8.61 0.83 -4.35
N LEU A 500 7.29 0.68 -4.27
CA LEU A 500 6.46 1.36 -3.28
C LEU A 500 6.71 0.86 -1.85
N LEU A 501 6.91 -0.46 -1.68
CA LEU A 501 7.24 -1.09 -0.39
C LEU A 501 8.63 -0.67 0.09
N GLU A 502 9.62 -0.68 -0.82
CA GLU A 502 10.97 -0.20 -0.53
C GLU A 502 10.96 1.28 -0.12
N TRP A 503 10.22 2.13 -0.85
CA TRP A 503 10.04 3.54 -0.51
C TRP A 503 9.45 3.72 0.89
N LYS A 504 8.38 2.96 1.21
CA LYS A 504 7.73 2.98 2.52
C LYS A 504 8.71 2.61 3.63
N GLN A 505 9.57 1.60 3.41
CA GLN A 505 10.57 1.19 4.38
C GLN A 505 11.70 2.22 4.53
N ALA A 506 12.19 2.77 3.42
CA ALA A 506 13.24 3.79 3.42
C ALA A 506 12.83 5.03 4.23
N ILE A 507 11.60 5.52 4.04
CA ILE A 507 11.11 6.69 4.80
C ILE A 507 10.88 6.36 6.27
N LYS A 508 10.35 5.17 6.59
CA LYS A 508 10.22 4.73 7.98
C LYS A 508 11.57 4.73 8.70
N ASN A 509 12.63 4.29 8.02
CA ASN A 509 13.98 4.29 8.56
C ASN A 509 14.55 5.71 8.68
N ALA A 510 14.26 6.60 7.73
CA ALA A 510 14.74 8.00 7.78
C ALA A 510 14.06 8.87 8.86
N GLY A 511 12.91 8.42 9.40
CA GLY A 511 12.22 9.12 10.49
C GLY A 511 12.48 8.56 11.89
N ARG A 512 13.22 7.45 12.00
CA ARG A 512 13.78 6.96 13.27
C ARG A 512 15.09 7.70 13.54
#